data_AF-A0A1H9X6P1-F1
#
_entry.id   AF-A0A1H9X6P1-F1
#
_cell.length_a   1.000
_cell.length_b   1.000
_cell.length_c   1.000
_cell.angle_alpha   90.00
_cell.angle_beta   90.00
_cell.angle_gamma   90.00
#
_symmetry.space_group_name_H-M   'P 1'
#
loop_
_entity.id
_entity.type
_entity.pdbx_description
1 polymer ?
#
loop_
_entity_poly.entity_id
_entity_poly.type
_entity_poly.pdbx_seq_one_letter_code
_entity_poly.pdbx_strand_id
1 'polypeptide(L)'
;MGGQDHVEFRGGTFHGPVTGSVEHHHHPVPIVTVTSTLPSPPAAFTGRDGELGALSEALDPSTHGSPDAILITAVGGLGGVGKTALALQAAHATRARFPGGALFINMRGYDRAPVAPEEAVLSFLRAFGVRGEDAPIAPEDRYSLYRSLLDSRASMLIFLDNVSEAAQVVPLLPGSTRHRVPVTSDCRAADSPWALWPSSVGRISTLVCAAVAFS
;
A
#
# COMPACT_ATOMS: atom_id res chain seq x y z
N MET A 1 18.83 -1.50 26.01
CA MET A 1 19.96 -0.55 26.05
C MET A 1 20.93 -0.96 24.97
N GLY A 2 20.74 -0.46 23.74
CA GLY A 2 21.65 -0.74 22.62
C GLY A 2 22.71 0.34 22.57
N GLY A 3 23.97 -0.03 22.79
CA GLY A 3 25.10 0.86 22.61
C GLY A 3 25.28 1.14 21.12
N GLN A 4 25.37 2.42 20.75
CA GLN A 4 25.94 2.80 19.47
C GLN A 4 27.43 2.47 19.53
N ASP A 5 27.92 1.67 18.58
CA ASP A 5 29.36 1.42 18.40
C ASP A 5 30.00 2.71 17.87
N HIS A 6 30.33 3.61 18.79
CA HIS A 6 31.11 4.80 18.50
C HIS A 6 32.58 4.39 18.40
N VAL A 7 33.06 4.16 17.17
CA VAL A 7 34.48 3.92 16.94
C VAL A 7 35.21 5.26 17.02
N GLU A 8 35.72 5.59 18.21
CA GLU A 8 36.51 6.79 18.43
C GLU A 8 38.02 6.45 18.38
N PHE A 9 38.74 7.01 17.41
CA PHE A 9 40.20 6.97 17.37
C PHE A 9 40.77 8.20 18.07
N ARG A 10 41.50 8.03 19.18
CA ARG A 10 42.26 9.11 19.82
C ARG A 10 43.70 8.69 20.12
N GLY A 11 44.65 9.59 19.85
CA GLY A 11 46.04 9.47 20.28
C GLY A 11 46.95 8.53 19.47
N GLY A 12 46.52 8.03 18.31
CA GLY A 12 47.33 7.15 17.45
C GLY A 12 48.07 7.89 16.33
N THR A 13 49.28 7.42 15.97
CA THR A 13 49.99 7.85 14.76
C THR A 13 49.88 6.76 13.71
N PHE A 14 49.31 7.09 12.54
CA PHE A 14 49.13 6.16 11.43
C PHE A 14 50.18 6.42 10.36
N HIS A 15 50.98 5.41 10.02
CA HIS A 15 52.10 5.53 9.08
C HIS A 15 51.75 5.03 7.66
N GLY A 16 50.46 4.93 7.32
CA GLY A 16 49.96 4.47 6.02
C GLY A 16 48.46 4.76 5.82
N PRO A 17 47.88 4.47 4.63
CA PRO A 17 46.47 4.72 4.35
C PRO A 17 45.58 3.84 5.23
N VAL A 18 44.56 4.46 5.85
CA VAL A 18 43.55 3.80 6.67
C VAL A 18 42.25 3.74 5.87
N THR A 19 41.75 2.53 5.61
CA THR A 19 40.42 2.32 5.04
C THR A 19 39.51 1.80 6.14
N GLY A 20 38.53 2.60 6.54
CA GLY A 20 37.48 2.17 7.45
C GLY A 20 36.33 1.57 6.65
N SER A 21 36.00 0.31 6.90
CA SER A 21 34.74 -0.30 6.44
C SER A 21 33.78 -0.30 7.61
N VAL A 22 32.63 0.35 7.45
CA VAL A 22 31.55 0.32 8.44
C VAL A 22 30.62 -0.84 8.06
N GLU A 23 30.71 -1.93 8.80
CA GLU A 23 29.77 -3.04 8.67
C GLU A 23 28.67 -2.88 9.72
N HIS A 24 27.50 -2.39 9.28
CA HIS A 24 26.32 -2.29 10.15
C HIS A 24 25.74 -3.69 10.39
N HIS A 25 26.21 -4.37 11.43
CA HIS A 25 25.60 -5.62 11.89
C HIS A 25 24.22 -5.33 12.51
N HIS A 26 23.19 -5.33 11.67
CA HIS A 26 21.80 -5.37 12.13
C HIS A 26 21.55 -6.73 12.79
N HIS A 27 21.57 -6.78 14.12
CA HIS A 27 20.97 -7.89 14.84
C HIS A 27 19.46 -7.84 14.60
N PRO A 28 18.85 -8.85 13.96
CA PRO A 28 17.41 -8.87 13.78
C PRO A 28 16.79 -9.15 15.14
N VAL A 29 16.45 -8.10 15.89
CA VAL A 29 15.37 -8.22 16.86
C VAL A 29 14.16 -8.65 16.05
N PRO A 30 13.47 -9.76 16.36
CA PRO A 30 12.30 -10.17 15.61
C PRO A 30 11.24 -9.08 15.81
N ILE A 31 11.14 -8.18 14.83
CA ILE A 31 10.11 -7.16 14.82
C ILE A 31 8.82 -7.90 14.50
N VAL A 32 7.85 -7.85 15.42
CA VAL A 32 6.49 -8.36 15.17
C VAL A 32 5.94 -7.53 14.01
N THR A 33 6.05 -8.09 12.81
CA THR A 33 5.54 -7.49 11.59
C THR A 33 4.05 -7.72 11.57
N VAL A 34 3.28 -6.64 11.55
CA VAL A 34 1.82 -6.74 11.51
C VAL A 34 1.46 -7.42 10.18
N THR A 35 0.85 -8.60 10.27
CA THR A 35 0.44 -9.36 9.07
C THR A 35 -0.78 -8.75 8.40
N SER A 36 -1.52 -7.86 9.08
CA SER A 36 -2.70 -7.19 8.50
C SER A 36 -3.06 -5.93 9.29
N THR A 37 -3.21 -4.80 8.61
CA THR A 37 -3.75 -3.54 9.19
C THR A 37 -5.19 -3.25 8.76
N LEU A 38 -5.88 -4.22 8.13
CA LEU A 38 -7.28 -4.06 7.73
C LEU A 38 -8.17 -3.75 8.95
N PRO A 39 -9.04 -2.72 8.86
CA PRO A 39 -10.13 -2.51 9.82
C PRO A 39 -11.03 -3.74 9.92
N SER A 40 -11.79 -3.85 11.01
CA SER A 40 -12.80 -4.90 11.16
C SER A 40 -13.78 -4.91 9.98
N PRO A 41 -14.25 -6.09 9.54
CA PRO A 41 -15.27 -6.15 8.51
C PRO A 41 -16.54 -5.43 8.97
N PRO A 42 -17.31 -4.81 8.05
CA PRO A 42 -18.62 -4.24 8.36
C PRO A 42 -19.53 -5.28 9.01
N ALA A 43 -20.18 -4.92 10.13
CA ALA A 43 -21.04 -5.85 10.90
C ALA A 43 -22.31 -6.29 10.16
N ALA A 44 -22.80 -5.46 9.22
CA ALA A 44 -23.92 -5.77 8.36
C ALA A 44 -23.56 -5.43 6.92
N PHE A 45 -23.60 -6.42 6.03
CA PHE A 45 -23.39 -6.28 4.60
C PHE A 45 -24.34 -7.24 3.89
N THR A 46 -25.30 -6.72 3.12
CA THR A 46 -26.34 -7.52 2.46
C THR A 46 -26.64 -6.96 1.06
N GLY A 47 -27.18 -7.80 0.17
CA GLY A 47 -27.73 -7.37 -1.12
C GLY A 47 -26.69 -6.99 -2.18
N ARG A 48 -25.42 -7.37 -1.99
CA ARG A 48 -24.31 -7.02 -2.91
C ARG A 48 -23.38 -8.19 -3.19
N ASP A 49 -23.91 -9.41 -3.15
CA ASP A 49 -23.13 -10.63 -3.33
C ASP A 49 -22.51 -10.71 -4.74
N GLY A 50 -23.20 -10.17 -5.75
CA GLY A 50 -22.70 -10.08 -7.12
C GLY A 50 -21.47 -9.17 -7.23
N GLU A 51 -21.54 -7.94 -6.71
CA GLU A 51 -20.39 -7.03 -6.74
C GLU A 51 -19.25 -7.51 -5.85
N LEU A 52 -19.58 -8.14 -4.71
CA LEU A 52 -18.58 -8.76 -3.83
C LEU A 52 -17.85 -9.90 -4.56
N GLY A 53 -18.58 -10.74 -5.29
CA GLY A 53 -18.02 -11.81 -6.12
C GLY A 53 -17.08 -11.26 -7.20
N ALA A 54 -17.57 -10.29 -7.98
CA ALA A 54 -16.77 -9.65 -9.03
C ALA A 54 -15.51 -8.97 -8.49
N LEU A 55 -15.61 -8.26 -7.36
CA LEU A 55 -14.46 -7.62 -6.73
C LEU A 55 -13.48 -8.66 -6.17
N SER A 56 -13.98 -9.74 -5.56
CA SER A 56 -13.14 -10.82 -5.03
C SER A 56 -12.40 -11.58 -6.14
N GLU A 57 -13.01 -11.74 -7.31
CA GLU A 57 -12.39 -12.34 -8.49
C GLU A 57 -11.33 -11.42 -9.10
N ALA A 58 -11.62 -10.12 -9.20
CA ALA A 58 -10.65 -9.12 -9.67
C ALA A 58 -9.42 -9.01 -8.74
N LEU A 59 -9.60 -9.25 -7.44
CA LEU A 59 -8.51 -9.27 -6.46
C LEU A 59 -7.75 -10.59 -6.43
N ASP A 60 -8.16 -11.62 -7.15
CA ASP A 60 -7.45 -12.89 -7.10
C ASP A 60 -6.01 -12.75 -7.66
N PRO A 61 -4.96 -13.14 -6.90
CA PRO A 61 -3.59 -13.20 -7.40
C PRO A 61 -3.43 -14.10 -8.64
N SER A 62 -4.24 -15.15 -8.79
CA SER A 62 -4.20 -16.03 -9.98
C SER A 62 -4.92 -15.47 -11.20
N THR A 63 -5.76 -14.44 -11.02
CA THR A 63 -6.34 -13.72 -12.16
C THR A 63 -5.19 -12.99 -12.87
N HIS A 64 -4.77 -13.53 -14.01
CA HIS A 64 -3.64 -13.03 -14.77
C HIS A 64 -4.02 -11.74 -15.50
N GLY A 65 -3.45 -10.62 -15.06
CA GLY A 65 -3.28 -9.44 -15.90
C GLY A 65 -2.12 -9.62 -16.89
N SER A 66 -1.77 -8.57 -17.62
CA SER A 66 -0.51 -8.54 -18.39
C SER A 66 0.67 -8.79 -17.44
N PRO A 67 1.65 -9.64 -17.78
CA PRO A 67 2.76 -10.01 -16.89
C PRO A 67 3.58 -8.81 -16.38
N ASP A 68 3.50 -7.67 -17.10
CA ASP A 68 4.28 -6.46 -16.82
C ASP A 68 3.48 -5.32 -16.14
N ALA A 69 2.23 -5.54 -15.73
CA ALA A 69 1.38 -4.46 -15.19
C ALA A 69 0.87 -4.74 -13.77
N ILE A 70 0.97 -3.74 -12.91
CA ILE A 70 0.36 -3.73 -11.57
C ILE A 70 -1.16 -3.66 -11.72
N LEU A 71 -1.88 -4.56 -11.06
CA LEU A 71 -3.34 -4.59 -11.09
C LEU A 71 -3.92 -3.65 -10.02
N ILE A 72 -4.54 -2.57 -10.47
CA ILE A 72 -5.32 -1.64 -9.66
C ILE A 72 -6.80 -1.92 -9.89
N THR A 73 -7.53 -2.15 -8.81
CA THR A 73 -8.97 -2.42 -8.84
C THR A 73 -9.70 -1.24 -8.22
N ALA A 74 -10.31 -0.41 -9.06
CA ALA A 74 -10.99 0.80 -8.59
C ALA A 74 -12.48 0.53 -8.33
N VAL A 75 -12.94 0.88 -7.13
CA VAL A 75 -14.33 0.82 -6.69
C VAL A 75 -14.87 2.25 -6.62
N GLY A 76 -15.60 2.62 -7.66
CA GLY A 76 -16.18 3.95 -7.83
C GLY A 76 -17.69 3.99 -7.56
N GLY A 77 -18.19 5.14 -7.15
CA GLY A 77 -19.61 5.44 -6.94
C GLY A 77 -19.79 6.72 -6.13
N LEU A 78 -21.02 7.21 -5.98
CA LEU A 78 -21.32 8.43 -5.21
C LEU A 78 -20.99 8.28 -3.71
N GLY A 79 -20.84 9.39 -3.00
CA GLY A 79 -20.68 9.43 -1.55
C GLY A 79 -21.79 8.64 -0.82
N GLY A 80 -21.42 7.88 0.20
CA GLY A 80 -22.38 7.14 1.04
C GLY A 80 -22.92 5.81 0.48
N VAL A 81 -22.58 5.40 -0.75
CA VAL A 81 -23.10 4.14 -1.36
C VAL A 81 -22.44 2.84 -0.86
N GLY A 82 -21.61 2.92 0.20
CA GLY A 82 -20.99 1.74 0.82
C GLY A 82 -19.80 1.13 0.05
N LYS A 83 -19.07 1.92 -0.76
CA LYS A 83 -17.87 1.46 -1.50
C LYS A 83 -16.80 0.87 -0.57
N THR A 84 -16.49 1.61 0.49
CA THR A 84 -15.53 1.18 1.52
C THR A 84 -15.97 -0.11 2.19
N ALA A 85 -17.26 -0.25 2.49
CA ALA A 85 -17.80 -1.47 3.09
C ALA A 85 -17.69 -2.68 2.15
N LEU A 86 -18.04 -2.51 0.86
CA LEU A 86 -17.87 -3.55 -0.18
C LEU A 86 -16.40 -3.94 -0.34
N ALA A 87 -15.51 -2.96 -0.50
CA ALA A 87 -14.09 -3.20 -0.69
C ALA A 87 -13.42 -3.83 0.53
N LEU A 88 -13.79 -3.41 1.75
CA LEU A 88 -13.35 -4.07 2.98
C LEU A 88 -13.86 -5.51 3.05
N GLN A 89 -15.12 -5.77 2.67
CA GLN A 89 -15.60 -7.16 2.67
C GLN A 89 -14.86 -8.02 1.66
N ALA A 90 -14.59 -7.52 0.46
CA ALA A 90 -13.78 -8.25 -0.52
C ALA A 90 -12.35 -8.49 -0.04
N ALA A 91 -11.74 -7.49 0.62
CA ALA A 91 -10.42 -7.61 1.24
C ALA A 91 -10.38 -8.71 2.31
N HIS A 92 -11.42 -8.79 3.16
CA HIS A 92 -11.53 -9.85 4.16
C HIS A 92 -11.78 -11.22 3.51
N ALA A 93 -12.68 -11.30 2.53
CA ALA A 93 -13.01 -12.54 1.82
C ALA A 93 -11.81 -13.13 1.06
N THR A 94 -10.93 -12.28 0.53
CA THR A 94 -9.74 -12.70 -0.23
C THR A 94 -8.46 -12.78 0.60
N ARG A 95 -8.50 -12.39 1.89
CA ARG A 95 -7.31 -12.28 2.75
C ARG A 95 -6.42 -13.53 2.75
N ALA A 96 -7.01 -14.72 2.74
CA ALA A 96 -6.27 -15.99 2.73
C ALA A 96 -5.39 -16.18 1.46
N ARG A 97 -5.68 -15.46 0.38
CA ARG A 97 -4.91 -15.49 -0.88
C ARG A 97 -3.66 -14.59 -0.84
N PHE A 98 -3.50 -13.80 0.22
CA PHE A 98 -2.38 -12.87 0.42
C PHE A 98 -1.54 -13.28 1.64
N PRO A 99 -0.68 -14.31 1.51
CA PRO A 99 0.19 -14.77 2.60
C PRO A 99 1.16 -13.71 3.12
N GLY A 100 1.49 -12.69 2.31
CA GLY A 100 2.32 -11.57 2.75
C GLY A 100 1.59 -10.61 3.67
N GLY A 101 0.26 -10.66 3.69
CA GLY A 101 -0.59 -9.82 4.53
C GLY A 101 -1.36 -8.73 3.78
N ALA A 102 -1.91 -7.80 4.56
CA ALA A 102 -2.68 -6.68 4.03
C ALA A 102 -2.33 -5.34 4.70
N LEU A 103 -2.19 -4.30 3.89
CA LEU A 103 -2.04 -2.92 4.33
C LEU A 103 -3.31 -2.14 3.99
N PHE A 104 -3.67 -1.21 4.86
CA PHE A 104 -4.84 -0.35 4.70
C PHE A 104 -4.48 1.07 5.08
N ILE A 105 -4.95 2.03 4.28
CA ILE A 105 -4.97 3.43 4.66
C ILE A 105 -6.19 4.13 4.05
N ASN A 106 -6.80 5.02 4.82
CA ASN A 106 -7.77 5.97 4.31
C ASN A 106 -7.03 7.24 3.87
N MET A 107 -7.03 7.51 2.57
CA MET A 107 -6.34 8.61 1.92
C MET A 107 -7.01 9.98 2.13
N ARG A 108 -8.21 10.00 2.71
CA ARG A 108 -8.95 11.23 3.06
C ARG A 108 -9.02 12.22 1.90
N GLY A 109 -9.11 11.73 0.67
CA GLY A 109 -8.94 12.52 -0.56
C GLY A 109 -9.92 13.67 -0.72
N TYR A 110 -11.08 13.61 -0.06
CA TYR A 110 -12.13 14.62 -0.11
C TYR A 110 -12.26 15.44 1.19
N ASP A 111 -11.38 15.20 2.17
CA ASP A 111 -11.33 15.97 3.41
C ASP A 111 -10.52 17.26 3.20
N ARG A 112 -10.58 18.20 4.16
CA ARG A 112 -9.78 19.43 4.13
C ARG A 112 -8.27 19.19 4.21
N ALA A 113 -7.86 18.02 4.70
CA ALA A 113 -6.47 17.62 4.84
C ALA A 113 -6.29 16.18 4.34
N PRO A 114 -6.18 15.99 3.01
CA PRO A 114 -5.90 14.68 2.41
C PRO A 114 -4.57 14.11 2.92
N VAL A 115 -4.47 12.78 2.95
CA VAL A 115 -3.20 12.11 3.25
C VAL A 115 -2.26 12.30 2.07
N ALA A 116 -1.08 12.87 2.34
CA ALA A 116 0.01 12.93 1.37
C ALA A 116 0.62 11.53 1.17
N PRO A 117 1.09 11.17 -0.05
CA PRO A 117 1.70 9.86 -0.30
C PRO A 117 2.88 9.54 0.64
N GLU A 118 3.66 10.55 1.03
CA GLU A 118 4.79 10.39 1.95
C GLU A 118 4.33 9.93 3.34
N GLU A 119 3.23 10.49 3.83
CA GLU A 119 2.64 10.10 5.12
C GLU A 119 2.10 8.67 5.08
N ALA A 120 1.49 8.29 3.95
CA ALA A 120 1.00 6.95 3.72
C ALA A 120 2.14 5.92 3.73
N VAL A 121 3.23 6.20 3.02
CA VAL A 121 4.43 5.34 3.03
C VAL A 121 5.02 5.21 4.41
N LEU A 122 5.14 6.30 5.17
CA LEU A 122 5.60 6.23 6.55
C LEU A 122 4.71 5.32 7.41
N SER A 123 3.40 5.34 7.19
CA SER A 123 2.46 4.42 7.85
C SER A 123 2.73 2.97 7.50
N PHE A 124 2.96 2.67 6.22
CA PHE A 124 3.28 1.31 5.76
C PHE A 124 4.65 0.84 6.25
N LEU A 125 5.68 1.70 6.24
CA LEU A 125 7.00 1.40 6.81
C LEU A 125 6.89 1.04 8.29
N ARG A 126 6.08 1.78 9.08
CA ARG A 126 5.79 1.42 10.47
C ARG A 126 5.10 0.07 10.60
N ALA A 127 4.16 -0.26 9.72
CA ALA A 127 3.51 -1.58 9.70
C ALA A 127 4.49 -2.72 9.38
N PHE A 128 5.52 -2.43 8.58
CA PHE A 128 6.66 -3.34 8.34
C PHE A 128 7.67 -3.37 9.48
N GLY A 129 7.47 -2.58 10.54
CA GLY A 129 8.34 -2.56 11.71
C GLY A 129 9.48 -1.55 11.65
N VAL A 130 9.57 -0.74 10.58
CA VAL A 130 10.58 0.32 10.48
C VAL A 130 10.22 1.43 11.46
N ARG A 131 11.12 1.70 12.40
CA ARG A 131 10.93 2.76 13.40
C ARG A 131 11.17 4.11 12.77
N GLY A 132 10.62 5.17 13.36
CA GLY A 132 10.75 6.53 12.83
C GLY A 132 12.21 6.99 12.71
N GLU A 133 13.08 6.57 13.63
CA GLU A 133 14.52 6.86 13.59
C GLU A 133 15.28 6.09 12.49
N ASP A 134 14.77 4.93 12.06
CA ASP A 134 15.40 4.07 11.06
C ASP A 134 14.91 4.40 9.63
N ALA A 135 13.83 5.18 9.52
CA ALA A 135 13.29 5.58 8.23
C ALA A 135 14.19 6.66 7.59
N PRO A 136 14.50 6.56 6.29
CA PRO A 136 15.25 7.60 5.59
C PRO A 136 14.63 8.99 5.75
N ILE A 137 15.43 10.05 5.75
CA ILE A 137 14.92 11.43 5.86
C ILE A 137 14.30 11.87 4.54
N ALA A 138 14.93 11.53 3.41
CA ALA A 138 14.46 11.92 2.09
C ALA A 138 13.22 11.10 1.66
N PRO A 139 12.18 11.74 1.10
CA PRO A 139 10.99 11.04 0.61
C PRO A 139 11.26 9.94 -0.42
N GLU A 140 12.15 10.19 -1.38
CA GLU A 140 12.45 9.23 -2.46
C GLU A 140 13.07 7.92 -1.93
N ASP A 141 13.92 8.04 -0.91
CA ASP A 141 14.52 6.89 -0.26
C ASP A 141 13.47 6.08 0.52
N ARG A 142 12.45 6.74 1.07
CA ARG A 142 11.31 6.04 1.72
C ARG A 142 10.48 5.26 0.71
N TYR A 143 10.21 5.82 -0.47
CA TYR A 143 9.53 5.12 -1.56
C TYR A 143 10.34 3.91 -2.04
N SER A 144 11.66 4.05 -2.13
CA SER A 144 12.56 2.97 -2.54
C SER A 144 12.63 1.86 -1.49
N LEU A 145 12.71 2.21 -0.21
CA LEU A 145 12.66 1.24 0.90
C LEU A 145 11.33 0.50 0.96
N TYR A 146 10.22 1.22 0.83
CA TYR A 146 8.87 0.63 0.79
C TYR A 146 8.73 -0.39 -0.33
N ARG A 147 9.14 -0.05 -1.55
CA ARG A 147 9.12 -0.97 -2.70
C ARG A 147 10.01 -2.19 -2.48
N SER A 148 11.21 -1.99 -1.95
CA SER A 148 12.15 -3.08 -1.62
C SER A 148 11.58 -4.04 -0.57
N LEU A 149 10.94 -3.50 0.47
CA LEU A 149 10.28 -4.30 1.50
C LEU A 149 9.11 -5.10 0.91
N LEU A 150 8.27 -4.48 0.08
CA LEU A 150 7.23 -5.21 -0.64
C LEU A 150 7.80 -6.33 -1.49
N ASP A 151 8.89 -6.08 -2.22
CA ASP A 151 9.58 -7.06 -3.07
C ASP A 151 10.15 -8.26 -2.31
N SER A 152 10.46 -8.10 -1.02
CA SER A 152 10.88 -9.21 -0.14
C SER A 152 9.70 -10.05 0.41
N ARG A 153 8.45 -9.63 0.21
CA ARG A 153 7.25 -10.29 0.77
C ARG A 153 6.55 -11.17 -0.25
N ALA A 154 5.84 -12.19 0.23
CA ALA A 154 4.83 -12.87 -0.58
C ALA A 154 3.70 -11.90 -1.00
N SER A 155 2.74 -12.33 -1.82
CA SER A 155 1.66 -11.47 -2.31
C SER A 155 0.93 -10.76 -1.16
N MET A 156 0.69 -9.46 -1.34
CA MET A 156 0.04 -8.59 -0.36
C MET A 156 -1.12 -7.83 -0.99
N LEU A 157 -2.10 -7.48 -0.16
CA LEU A 157 -3.18 -6.57 -0.49
C LEU A 157 -2.85 -5.15 0.03
N ILE A 158 -2.85 -4.14 -0.83
CA ILE A 158 -2.53 -2.75 -0.47
C ILE A 158 -3.78 -1.91 -0.73
N PHE A 159 -4.61 -1.72 0.30
CA PHE A 159 -5.90 -1.07 0.16
C PHE A 159 -5.81 0.43 0.47
N LEU A 160 -6.08 1.24 -0.55
CA LEU A 160 -6.17 2.70 -0.46
C LEU A 160 -7.63 3.15 -0.52
N ASP A 161 -8.20 3.53 0.63
CA ASP A 161 -9.59 3.96 0.73
C ASP A 161 -9.71 5.48 0.54
N ASN A 162 -10.82 5.93 -0.04
CA ASN A 162 -11.19 7.34 -0.18
C ASN A 162 -10.15 8.18 -0.93
N VAL A 163 -9.69 7.69 -2.08
CA VAL A 163 -8.76 8.35 -2.98
C VAL A 163 -9.50 9.38 -3.83
N SER A 164 -8.95 10.59 -3.95
CA SER A 164 -9.51 11.62 -4.85
C SER A 164 -8.72 11.81 -6.14
N GLU A 165 -7.44 11.40 -6.19
CA GLU A 165 -6.61 11.59 -7.38
C GLU A 165 -5.54 10.50 -7.56
N ALA A 166 -5.08 10.32 -8.80
CA ALA A 166 -4.04 9.34 -9.13
C ALA A 166 -2.70 9.63 -8.44
N ALA A 167 -2.36 10.91 -8.22
CA ALA A 167 -1.14 11.33 -7.55
C ALA A 167 -1.02 10.78 -6.11
N GLN A 168 -2.15 10.52 -5.46
CA GLN A 168 -2.19 9.85 -4.15
C GLN A 168 -1.81 8.37 -4.21
N VAL A 169 -2.06 7.71 -5.35
CA VAL A 169 -1.91 6.26 -5.51
C VAL A 169 -0.55 5.90 -6.08
N VAL A 170 -0.11 6.63 -7.11
CA VAL A 170 1.08 6.31 -7.90
C VAL A 170 2.33 6.02 -7.05
N PRO A 171 2.70 6.85 -6.04
CA PRO A 171 3.88 6.59 -5.22
C PRO A 171 3.74 5.37 -4.27
N LEU A 172 2.51 4.91 -4.03
CA LEU A 172 2.19 3.78 -3.15
C LEU A 172 2.16 2.45 -3.89
N LEU A 173 2.35 2.46 -5.21
CA LEU A 173 2.28 1.26 -6.01
C LEU A 173 3.50 0.34 -5.77
N PRO A 174 3.27 -0.98 -5.68
CA PRO A 174 4.33 -1.97 -5.58
C PRO A 174 5.18 -2.00 -6.86
N GLY A 175 6.44 -2.43 -6.77
CA GLY A 175 7.28 -2.64 -7.97
C GLY A 175 6.93 -3.91 -8.76
N SER A 176 6.11 -4.80 -8.20
CA SER A 176 5.83 -6.13 -8.75
C SER A 176 4.33 -6.43 -8.88
N THR A 177 4.01 -7.33 -9.81
CA THR A 177 2.63 -7.63 -10.25
C THR A 177 1.89 -8.64 -9.36
N ARG A 178 2.56 -9.21 -8.35
CA ARG A 178 1.98 -10.20 -7.43
C ARG A 178 1.09 -9.60 -6.33
N HIS A 179 1.23 -8.30 -6.09
CA HIS A 179 0.40 -7.58 -5.14
C HIS A 179 -0.89 -7.09 -5.81
N ARG A 180 -1.87 -6.71 -5.01
CA ARG A 180 -3.15 -6.16 -5.50
C ARG A 180 -3.45 -4.85 -4.79
N VAL A 181 -3.92 -3.87 -5.55
CA VAL A 181 -4.17 -2.50 -5.06
C VAL A 181 -5.64 -2.14 -5.26
N PRO A 182 -6.57 -2.57 -4.38
CA PRO A 182 -7.91 -2.04 -4.38
C PRO A 182 -7.88 -0.56 -3.97
N VAL A 183 -8.62 0.26 -4.70
CA VAL A 183 -8.83 1.67 -4.38
C VAL A 183 -10.31 1.97 -4.32
N THR A 184 -10.76 2.77 -3.36
CA THR A 184 -12.12 3.33 -3.39
C THR A 184 -12.04 4.82 -3.67
N SER A 185 -12.99 5.34 -4.44
CA SER A 185 -13.03 6.75 -4.79
C SER A 185 -14.47 7.23 -4.94
N ASP A 186 -14.74 8.49 -4.60
CA ASP A 186 -16.02 9.12 -4.87
C ASP A 186 -15.99 9.66 -6.31
N CYS A 187 -16.53 8.88 -7.25
CA CYS A 187 -16.64 9.30 -8.63
C CYS A 187 -18.05 9.81 -8.92
N ARG A 188 -18.18 11.13 -9.14
CA ARG A 188 -19.24 11.65 -10.00
C ARG A 188 -18.87 11.25 -11.43
N ALA A 189 -19.83 10.75 -12.21
CA ALA A 189 -19.58 10.16 -13.53
C ALA A 189 -18.84 11.07 -14.54
N ALA A 190 -18.82 12.40 -14.31
CA ALA A 190 -18.11 13.37 -15.15
C ALA A 190 -16.66 13.66 -14.72
N ASP A 191 -16.30 13.46 -13.45
CA ASP A 191 -15.03 13.93 -12.86
C ASP A 191 -14.19 12.77 -12.31
N SER A 192 -14.24 11.62 -12.97
CA SER A 192 -13.66 10.43 -12.37
C SER A 192 -12.12 10.46 -12.38
N PRO A 193 -11.45 10.37 -11.22
CA PRO A 193 -9.99 10.52 -11.15
C PRO A 193 -9.22 9.39 -11.83
N TRP A 194 -9.88 8.27 -12.13
CA TRP A 194 -9.28 7.16 -12.90
C TRP A 194 -9.24 7.44 -14.41
N ALA A 195 -10.02 8.39 -14.93
CA ALA A 195 -10.05 8.71 -16.36
C ALA A 195 -8.75 9.36 -16.86
N LEU A 196 -7.99 9.97 -15.95
CA LEU A 196 -6.69 10.61 -16.22
C LEU A 196 -5.50 9.75 -15.77
N TRP A 197 -5.71 8.44 -15.56
CA TRP A 197 -4.63 7.55 -15.12
C TRP A 197 -3.51 7.48 -16.17
N PRO A 198 -2.25 7.84 -15.82
CA PRO A 198 -1.17 7.80 -16.79
C PRO A 198 -0.86 6.36 -17.18
N SER A 199 -0.91 6.07 -18.48
CA SER A 199 -0.65 4.74 -19.04
C SER A 199 0.76 4.21 -18.77
N SER A 200 1.68 5.08 -18.32
CA SER A 200 3.06 4.76 -17.97
C SER A 200 3.27 4.22 -16.55
N VAL A 201 2.29 4.32 -15.64
CA VAL A 201 2.48 4.00 -14.20
C VAL A 201 1.77 2.71 -13.76
N GLY A 202 1.26 1.95 -14.74
CA GLY A 202 0.50 0.72 -14.52
C GLY A 202 -0.84 0.78 -15.25
N ARG A 203 -1.49 -0.38 -15.41
CA ARG A 203 -2.76 -0.48 -16.15
C ARG A 203 -3.89 -0.66 -15.14
N ILE A 204 -4.87 0.24 -15.12
CA ILE A 204 -6.16 -0.02 -14.45
C ILE A 204 -6.83 -1.13 -15.25
N SER A 205 -6.76 -2.37 -14.78
CA SER A 205 -7.31 -3.51 -15.51
C SER A 205 -8.74 -3.84 -15.11
N THR A 206 -9.26 -3.28 -14.02
CA THR A 206 -10.68 -3.41 -13.68
C THR A 206 -11.17 -2.19 -12.91
N LEU A 207 -12.01 -1.39 -13.56
CA LEU A 207 -12.85 -0.42 -12.88
C LEU A 207 -14.19 -1.10 -12.56
N VAL A 208 -14.43 -1.40 -11.29
CA VAL A 208 -15.77 -1.77 -10.82
C VAL A 208 -16.48 -0.47 -10.45
N CYS A 209 -17.15 0.14 -11.42
CA CYS A 209 -18.11 1.20 -11.14
C CYS A 209 -19.34 0.57 -10.48
N ALA A 210 -19.40 0.64 -9.15
CA ALA A 210 -20.62 0.38 -8.40
C ALA A 210 -21.58 1.57 -8.58
N ALA A 211 -22.19 1.66 -9.77
CA ALA A 211 -23.33 2.55 -9.97
C ALA A 211 -24.53 1.95 -9.24
N VAL A 212 -24.81 2.41 -8.03
CA VAL A 212 -26.07 2.07 -7.36
C VAL A 212 -27.17 2.92 -7.99
N ALA A 213 -27.93 2.33 -8.91
CA ALA A 213 -29.28 2.78 -9.18
C ALA A 213 -30.13 2.39 -7.95
N PHE A 214 -30.47 3.35 -7.10
CA PHE A 214 -31.53 3.16 -6.14
C PHE A 214 -32.82 2.93 -6.92
N SER A 215 -33.50 1.81 -6.67
CA SER A 215 -34.91 1.63 -7.02
C SER A 215 -35.77 1.76 -5.77
#